data_AF-A0A6J1X8X3-F1
#
_entry.id   AF-A0A6J1X8X3-F1
#
_cell.length_a   1.000
_cell.length_b   1.000
_cell.length_c   1.000
_cell.angle_alpha   90.00
_cell.angle_beta   90.00
_cell.angle_gamma   90.00
#
_symmetry.space_group_name_H-M   'P 1'
#
loop_
_entity.id
_entity.type
_entity.pdbx_description
1 polymer ?
#
loop_
_entity_poly.entity_id
_entity_poly.type
_entity_poly.pdbx_seq_one_letter_code
_entity_poly.pdbx_strand_id
1 'polypeptide(L)'
;MAAVQQNLSKMVSAQLRNKATEFLNSRKHANNLADILQMFEAETENYTPLLLTIEVIFTDLLKRGDLIQDVVPLKLIDCSPEAEYTKWLRECYETALTRTLECVKRGRTSSRLQALVTACKLMQAEGKHPLESSLGYFFPSVRLKNIFTVLLDSETLMSAPIARFQEFTEYRDVQQYGLKVLSTIAYKKSPTSIYMQNYLELLDKLLASEIPTETKIKFKDRDIDEKEEKILCGSENKAPFPYNPGVCRRYANRCWGFACQWPLCGESRTHRRALLLLVERLMPLLAKPHLATDMLCDSLDAGGPISMLALQGVLELVRRHNIDYPDMYDRLYAMFEPEMFATRYKKRLLHLADVFLSSTHLPEGLVAAFAKRVSRLALVAPPEDAAGLLQLLANLLHRHPALKRMICLDDTPALMSGDPYVMEETSAERARALGSSLWELRALRRHAAPPVAAAAAALLAAPRPADLAPPDQALFDAELKKRFKTIEMNFARPQGMHAQNVERLLQYWELMA
;
A
#
# COMPACT_ATOMS: atom_id res chain seq x y z
N MET A 1 29.29 -22.92 -16.48
CA MET A 1 28.37 -23.64 -15.55
C MET A 1 26.90 -23.22 -15.72
N ALA A 2 26.55 -21.92 -15.71
CA ALA A 2 25.15 -21.47 -15.88
C ALA A 2 24.44 -21.97 -17.18
N ALA A 3 25.15 -22.00 -18.32
CA ALA A 3 24.60 -22.50 -19.58
C ALA A 3 24.32 -24.02 -19.58
N VAL A 4 25.14 -24.80 -18.86
CA VAL A 4 24.97 -26.26 -18.72
C VAL A 4 23.75 -26.56 -17.85
N GLN A 5 23.57 -25.80 -16.76
CA GLN A 5 22.44 -25.93 -15.84
C GLN A 5 21.12 -25.50 -16.51
N GLN A 6 21.14 -24.48 -17.37
CA GLN A 6 19.98 -24.12 -18.21
C GLN A 6 19.61 -25.21 -19.21
N ASN A 7 20.59 -25.83 -19.88
CA ASN A 7 20.34 -26.92 -20.85
C ASN A 7 19.77 -28.17 -20.17
N LEU A 8 20.27 -28.54 -18.98
CA LEU A 8 19.70 -29.60 -18.14
C LEU A 8 18.24 -29.30 -17.75
N SER A 9 17.94 -28.06 -17.33
CA SER A 9 16.57 -27.68 -16.98
C SER A 9 15.59 -27.76 -18.17
N LYS A 10 16.06 -27.42 -19.38
CA LYS A 10 15.28 -27.53 -20.61
C LYS A 10 15.01 -28.98 -20.99
N MET A 11 16.00 -29.86 -20.86
CA MET A 11 15.83 -31.30 -21.10
C MET A 11 14.83 -31.92 -20.12
N VAL A 12 14.92 -31.60 -18.83
CA VAL A 12 13.96 -32.05 -17.81
C VAL A 12 12.56 -31.51 -18.11
N SER A 13 12.42 -30.25 -18.55
CA SER A 13 11.11 -29.69 -18.93
C SER A 13 10.46 -30.37 -20.14
N ALA A 14 11.25 -30.87 -21.08
CA ALA A 14 10.74 -31.56 -22.27
C ALA A 14 10.31 -33.00 -21.90
N GLN A 15 11.09 -33.67 -21.07
CA GLN A 15 10.76 -35.00 -20.54
C GLN A 15 9.47 -34.97 -19.71
N LEU A 16 9.30 -34.00 -18.82
CA LEU A 16 8.09 -33.84 -18.02
C LEU A 16 6.84 -33.60 -18.89
N ARG A 17 6.97 -32.78 -19.94
CA ARG A 17 5.88 -32.54 -20.90
C ARG A 17 5.50 -33.80 -21.66
N ASN A 18 6.47 -34.59 -22.12
CA ASN A 18 6.21 -35.85 -22.80
C ASN A 18 5.50 -36.85 -21.87
N LYS A 19 5.99 -37.03 -20.65
CA LYS A 19 5.33 -37.88 -19.63
C LYS A 19 3.89 -37.44 -19.35
N ALA A 20 3.64 -36.13 -19.27
CA ALA A 20 2.30 -35.57 -19.09
C ALA A 20 1.39 -35.87 -20.28
N THR A 21 1.87 -35.70 -21.52
CA THR A 21 1.08 -36.00 -22.72
C THR A 21 0.77 -37.49 -22.87
N GLU A 22 1.71 -38.36 -22.56
CA GLU A 22 1.51 -39.82 -22.57
C GLU A 22 0.42 -40.24 -21.58
N PHE A 23 0.45 -39.66 -20.37
CA PHE A 23 -0.56 -39.89 -19.34
C PHE A 23 -1.95 -39.40 -19.79
N LEU A 24 -2.05 -38.17 -20.33
CA LEU A 24 -3.32 -37.60 -20.77
C LEU A 24 -3.93 -38.33 -21.99
N ASN A 25 -3.11 -39.01 -22.79
CA ASN A 25 -3.56 -39.73 -23.98
C ASN A 25 -3.96 -41.19 -23.70
N SER A 26 -3.38 -41.83 -22.68
CA SER A 26 -3.63 -43.26 -22.41
C SER A 26 -3.53 -43.61 -20.93
N ARG A 27 -4.58 -44.25 -20.41
CA ARG A 27 -4.65 -44.78 -19.03
C ARG A 27 -3.55 -45.80 -18.71
N LYS A 28 -2.93 -46.41 -19.73
CA LYS A 28 -1.83 -47.37 -19.56
C LYS A 28 -0.56 -46.72 -18.96
N HIS A 29 -0.44 -45.40 -19.04
CA HIS A 29 0.71 -44.64 -18.52
C HIS A 29 0.43 -44.00 -17.15
N ALA A 30 -0.48 -44.56 -16.34
CA ALA A 30 -0.80 -44.04 -15.01
C ALA A 30 0.45 -43.89 -14.10
N ASN A 31 1.44 -44.77 -14.25
CA ASN A 31 2.70 -44.70 -13.51
C ASN A 31 3.48 -43.38 -13.75
N ASN A 32 3.32 -42.74 -14.93
CA ASN A 32 3.97 -41.47 -15.23
C ASN A 32 3.53 -40.36 -14.25
N LEU A 33 2.29 -40.39 -13.75
CA LEU A 33 1.82 -39.42 -12.76
C LEU A 33 2.48 -39.64 -11.39
N ALA A 34 2.61 -40.91 -10.97
CA ALA A 34 3.30 -41.26 -9.74
C ALA A 34 4.77 -40.84 -9.77
N ASP A 35 5.46 -41.09 -10.90
CA ASP A 35 6.83 -40.62 -11.13
C ASP A 35 6.95 -39.10 -10.99
N ILE A 36 6.04 -38.34 -11.61
CA ILE A 36 6.05 -36.87 -11.55
C ILE A 36 5.84 -36.38 -10.12
N LEU A 37 4.96 -37.03 -9.34
CA LEU A 37 4.76 -36.69 -7.93
C LEU A 37 5.98 -37.04 -7.08
N GLN A 38 6.65 -38.16 -7.34
CA GLN A 38 7.87 -38.54 -6.64
C GLN A 38 9.02 -37.55 -6.89
N MET A 39 9.06 -36.91 -8.06
CA MET A 39 10.05 -35.86 -8.35
C MET A 39 9.93 -34.61 -7.46
N PHE A 40 8.83 -34.42 -6.72
CA PHE A 40 8.76 -33.38 -5.67
C PHE A 40 9.59 -33.72 -4.43
N GLU A 41 9.94 -34.98 -4.22
CA GLU A 41 10.74 -35.44 -3.08
C GLU A 41 12.25 -35.27 -3.35
N ALA A 42 12.64 -35.15 -4.62
CA ALA A 42 14.00 -34.80 -4.98
C ALA A 42 14.29 -33.35 -4.59
N GLU A 43 15.33 -33.11 -3.79
CA GLU A 43 15.82 -31.77 -3.44
C GLU A 43 16.33 -31.05 -4.69
N THR A 44 15.41 -30.44 -5.44
CA THR A 44 15.73 -29.64 -6.62
C THR A 44 15.54 -28.17 -6.32
N GLU A 45 16.42 -27.33 -6.86
CA GLU A 45 16.36 -25.88 -6.60
C GLU A 45 15.28 -25.16 -7.43
N ASN A 46 14.70 -25.83 -8.44
CA ASN A 46 13.76 -25.24 -9.39
C ASN A 46 12.59 -26.17 -9.70
N TYR A 47 11.50 -26.02 -8.94
CA TYR A 47 10.26 -26.77 -9.13
C TYR A 47 9.36 -26.21 -10.23
N THR A 48 9.73 -25.09 -10.87
CA THR A 48 8.87 -24.37 -11.83
C THR A 48 8.34 -25.26 -12.98
N PRO A 49 9.18 -26.08 -13.65
CA PRO A 49 8.68 -26.96 -14.71
C PRO A 49 7.71 -28.03 -14.20
N LEU A 50 7.97 -28.60 -13.02
CA LEU A 50 7.11 -29.60 -12.39
C LEU A 50 5.73 -29.04 -12.04
N LEU A 51 5.70 -27.85 -11.44
CA LEU A 51 4.47 -27.15 -11.07
C LEU A 51 3.60 -26.87 -12.30
N LEU A 52 4.21 -26.39 -13.39
CA LEU A 52 3.49 -26.16 -14.65
C LEU A 52 2.97 -27.47 -15.26
N THR A 53 3.70 -28.57 -15.17
CA THR A 53 3.20 -29.87 -15.66
C THR A 53 2.03 -30.39 -14.83
N ILE A 54 2.08 -30.26 -13.50
CA ILE A 54 0.95 -30.62 -12.62
C ILE A 54 -0.26 -29.75 -12.93
N GLU A 55 -0.06 -28.45 -13.15
CA GLU A 55 -1.12 -27.53 -13.55
C GLU A 55 -1.83 -28.02 -14.81
N VAL A 56 -1.08 -28.36 -15.86
CA VAL A 56 -1.65 -28.84 -17.13
C VAL A 56 -2.39 -30.16 -16.95
N ILE A 57 -1.79 -31.13 -16.25
CA ILE A 57 -2.40 -32.45 -16.05
C ILE A 57 -3.75 -32.33 -15.33
N PHE A 58 -3.78 -31.71 -14.16
CA PHE A 58 -4.99 -31.69 -13.34
C PHE A 58 -6.04 -30.71 -13.85
N THR A 59 -5.65 -29.62 -14.52
CA THR A 59 -6.65 -28.77 -15.19
C THR A 59 -7.36 -29.49 -16.33
N ASP A 60 -6.66 -30.37 -17.06
CA ASP A 60 -7.27 -31.18 -18.12
C ASP A 60 -8.14 -32.31 -17.56
N LEU A 61 -7.67 -33.02 -16.52
CA LEU A 61 -8.47 -34.05 -15.82
C LEU A 61 -9.77 -33.48 -15.23
N LEU A 62 -9.71 -32.27 -14.63
CA LEU A 62 -10.89 -31.60 -14.09
C LEU A 62 -11.87 -31.20 -15.19
N LYS A 63 -11.38 -30.71 -16.34
CA LYS A 63 -12.23 -30.38 -17.50
C LYS A 63 -12.92 -31.60 -18.10
N ARG A 64 -12.23 -32.74 -18.17
CA ARG A 64 -12.77 -34.02 -18.66
C ARG A 64 -13.80 -34.62 -17.71
N GLY A 65 -13.77 -34.25 -16.43
CA GLY A 65 -14.64 -34.81 -15.41
C GLY A 65 -14.17 -36.17 -14.88
N ASP A 66 -12.93 -36.58 -15.18
CA ASP A 66 -12.36 -37.87 -14.77
C ASP A 66 -12.23 -38.03 -13.23
N LEU A 67 -12.32 -36.90 -12.51
CA LEU A 67 -12.23 -36.81 -11.05
C LEU A 67 -13.60 -36.71 -10.37
N ILE A 68 -14.70 -36.63 -11.13
CA ILE A 68 -16.06 -36.53 -10.59
C ILE A 68 -16.51 -37.91 -10.12
N GLN A 69 -17.05 -37.97 -8.91
CA GLN A 69 -17.67 -39.15 -8.35
C GLN A 69 -19.09 -38.74 -7.99
N ASP A 70 -20.07 -39.33 -8.66
CA ASP A 70 -21.47 -39.12 -8.31
C ASP A 70 -21.76 -39.87 -7.00
N VAL A 71 -21.54 -39.19 -5.88
CA VAL A 71 -21.93 -39.70 -4.57
C VAL A 71 -23.45 -39.54 -4.45
N VAL A 72 -24.20 -40.56 -4.85
CA VAL A 72 -25.64 -40.63 -4.59
C VAL A 72 -25.85 -41.06 -3.14
N PRO A 73 -26.50 -40.26 -2.28
CA PRO A 73 -26.80 -40.66 -0.90
C PRO A 73 -27.59 -41.98 -0.88
N LEU A 74 -27.21 -42.90 0.01
CA LEU A 74 -27.83 -44.24 0.23
C LEU A 74 -27.49 -45.35 -0.79
N LYS A 75 -26.54 -45.17 -1.72
CA LYS A 75 -25.99 -46.29 -2.51
C LYS A 75 -24.74 -46.90 -1.83
N LEU A 76 -24.59 -48.22 -1.97
CA LEU A 76 -23.37 -48.94 -1.58
C LEU A 76 -22.16 -48.31 -2.29
N ILE A 77 -21.01 -48.27 -1.62
CA ILE A 77 -19.74 -47.84 -2.23
C ILE A 77 -19.52 -48.73 -3.46
N ASP A 78 -19.56 -48.16 -4.66
CA ASP A 78 -19.24 -48.89 -5.87
C ASP A 78 -17.75 -49.28 -5.80
N CYS A 79 -17.46 -50.56 -5.55
CA CYS A 79 -16.10 -51.13 -5.60
C CYS A 79 -15.69 -51.50 -7.04
N SER A 80 -16.16 -50.75 -8.04
CA SER A 80 -15.78 -50.99 -9.43
C SER A 80 -14.32 -50.58 -9.65
N PRO A 81 -13.59 -51.22 -10.57
CA PRO A 81 -12.21 -50.83 -10.89
C PRO A 81 -12.12 -49.38 -11.38
N GLU A 82 -13.20 -48.84 -11.95
CA GLU A 82 -13.29 -47.43 -12.34
C GLU A 82 -13.43 -46.50 -11.13
N ALA A 83 -14.19 -46.90 -10.11
CA ALA A 83 -14.32 -46.15 -8.87
C ALA A 83 -13.02 -46.17 -8.03
N GLU A 84 -12.28 -47.28 -8.05
CA GLU A 84 -10.95 -47.35 -7.42
C GLU A 84 -9.94 -46.45 -8.14
N TYR A 85 -9.96 -46.41 -9.48
CA TYR A 85 -9.09 -45.54 -10.27
C TYR A 85 -9.40 -44.05 -10.06
N THR A 86 -10.68 -43.65 -10.01
CA THR A 86 -11.05 -42.25 -9.71
C THR A 86 -10.68 -41.86 -8.29
N LYS A 87 -10.81 -42.77 -7.32
CA LYS A 87 -10.33 -42.55 -5.95
C LYS A 87 -8.81 -42.35 -5.90
N TRP A 88 -8.04 -43.19 -6.58
CA TRP A 88 -6.59 -43.03 -6.71
C TRP A 88 -6.21 -41.69 -7.36
N LEU A 89 -6.89 -41.28 -8.43
CA LEU A 89 -6.66 -39.98 -9.06
C LEU A 89 -6.92 -38.80 -8.12
N ARG A 90 -7.95 -38.89 -7.26
CA ARG A 90 -8.21 -37.88 -6.21
C ARG A 90 -7.11 -37.85 -5.17
N GLU A 91 -6.63 -39.01 -4.72
CA GLU A 91 -5.49 -39.09 -3.79
C GLU A 91 -4.21 -38.48 -4.40
N CYS A 92 -3.97 -38.73 -5.69
CA CYS A 92 -2.89 -38.07 -6.43
C CYS A 92 -3.08 -36.56 -6.52
N TYR A 93 -4.31 -36.08 -6.74
CA TYR A 93 -4.62 -34.65 -6.77
C TYR A 93 -4.40 -33.98 -5.41
N GLU A 94 -4.85 -34.61 -4.32
CA GLU A 94 -4.59 -34.13 -2.96
C GLU A 94 -3.09 -34.07 -2.68
N THR A 95 -2.36 -35.11 -3.06
CA THR A 95 -0.90 -35.17 -2.92
C THR A 95 -0.22 -34.06 -3.74
N ALA A 96 -0.67 -33.81 -4.97
CA ALA A 96 -0.15 -32.74 -5.81
C ALA A 96 -0.34 -31.35 -5.16
N LEU A 97 -1.52 -31.11 -4.57
CA LEU A 97 -1.84 -29.86 -3.90
C LEU A 97 -1.03 -29.67 -2.62
N THR A 98 -0.89 -30.70 -1.78
CA THR A 98 -0.07 -30.63 -0.56
C THR A 98 1.39 -30.33 -0.89
N ARG A 99 1.96 -31.04 -1.89
CA ARG A 99 3.33 -30.77 -2.38
C ARG A 99 3.49 -29.37 -2.97
N THR A 100 2.51 -28.89 -3.73
CA THR A 100 2.52 -27.53 -4.27
C THR A 100 2.56 -26.48 -3.14
N LEU A 101 1.76 -26.69 -2.09
CA LEU A 101 1.74 -25.81 -0.91
C LEU A 101 3.04 -25.88 -0.11
N GLU A 102 3.67 -27.05 0.00
CA GLU A 102 5.01 -27.20 0.58
C GLU A 102 6.07 -26.40 -0.21
N CYS A 103 5.98 -26.38 -1.54
CA CYS A 103 6.85 -25.57 -2.40
C CYS A 103 6.68 -24.06 -2.16
N VAL A 104 5.49 -23.58 -1.80
CA VAL A 104 5.25 -22.17 -1.44
C VAL A 104 5.98 -21.80 -0.14
N LYS A 105 6.14 -22.75 0.80
CA LYS A 105 6.89 -22.55 2.05
C LYS A 105 8.40 -22.65 1.86
N ARG A 106 8.88 -23.72 1.23
CA ARG A 106 10.30 -24.11 1.21
C ARG A 106 11.06 -23.70 -0.06
N GLY A 107 10.37 -23.36 -1.14
CA GLY A 107 11.00 -23.08 -2.43
C GLY A 107 11.79 -21.77 -2.47
N ARG A 108 12.60 -21.60 -3.53
CA ARG A 108 13.17 -20.28 -3.89
C ARG A 108 12.09 -19.33 -4.37
N THR A 109 12.38 -18.02 -4.39
CA THR A 109 11.41 -16.97 -4.75
C THR A 109 10.63 -17.27 -6.03
N SER A 110 11.30 -17.65 -7.13
CA SER A 110 10.62 -17.98 -8.40
C SER A 110 9.68 -19.18 -8.28
N SER A 111 10.12 -20.26 -7.64
CA SER A 111 9.30 -21.46 -7.44
C SER A 111 8.15 -21.23 -6.45
N ARG A 112 8.33 -20.39 -5.42
CA ARG A 112 7.25 -19.99 -4.49
C ARG A 112 6.14 -19.24 -5.23
N LEU A 113 6.52 -18.29 -6.08
CA LEU A 113 5.57 -17.52 -6.88
C LEU A 113 4.82 -18.41 -7.87
N GLN A 114 5.52 -19.29 -8.58
CA GLN A 114 4.87 -20.23 -9.50
C GLN A 114 3.96 -21.21 -8.76
N ALA A 115 4.39 -21.76 -7.64
CA ALA A 115 3.61 -22.72 -6.85
C ALA A 115 2.29 -22.10 -6.36
N LEU A 116 2.32 -20.84 -5.93
CA LEU A 116 1.12 -20.11 -5.54
C LEU A 116 0.16 -19.92 -6.71
N VAL A 117 0.67 -19.51 -7.88
CA VAL A 117 -0.14 -19.34 -9.10
C VAL A 117 -0.78 -20.67 -9.50
N THR A 118 0.00 -21.75 -9.50
CA THR A 118 -0.48 -23.10 -9.82
C THR A 118 -1.55 -23.56 -8.82
N ALA A 119 -1.36 -23.37 -7.51
CA ALA A 119 -2.39 -23.68 -6.51
C ALA A 119 -3.69 -22.89 -6.72
N CYS A 120 -3.61 -21.60 -7.05
CA CYS A 120 -4.78 -20.76 -7.33
C CYS A 120 -5.49 -21.16 -8.62
N LYS A 121 -4.76 -21.56 -9.67
CA LYS A 121 -5.33 -22.04 -10.93
C LYS A 121 -5.99 -23.42 -10.80
N LEU A 122 -5.40 -24.32 -10.00
CA LEU A 122 -6.02 -25.60 -9.66
C LEU A 122 -7.31 -25.40 -8.88
N MET A 123 -7.32 -24.49 -7.90
CA MET A 123 -8.52 -24.06 -7.20
C MET A 123 -9.56 -23.44 -8.16
N GLN A 124 -9.13 -22.61 -9.11
CA GLN A 124 -10.02 -22.05 -10.13
C GLN A 124 -10.66 -23.15 -10.99
N ALA A 125 -9.87 -24.13 -11.43
CA ALA A 125 -10.36 -25.26 -12.22
C ALA A 125 -11.35 -26.12 -11.42
N GLU A 126 -11.07 -26.38 -10.14
CA GLU A 126 -11.98 -27.10 -9.23
C GLU A 126 -13.29 -26.31 -9.00
N GLY A 127 -13.23 -24.98 -8.93
CA GLY A 127 -14.44 -24.15 -8.83
C GLY A 127 -15.33 -24.23 -10.07
N LYS A 128 -14.72 -24.26 -11.26
CA LYS A 128 -15.45 -24.41 -12.53
C LYS A 128 -16.02 -25.83 -12.67
N HIS A 129 -15.20 -26.83 -12.39
CA HIS A 129 -15.50 -28.26 -12.49
C HIS A 129 -15.37 -28.93 -11.10
N PRO A 130 -16.44 -28.90 -10.29
CA PRO A 130 -16.42 -29.42 -8.93
C PRO A 130 -16.30 -30.93 -8.94
N LEU A 131 -15.62 -31.46 -7.91
CA LEU A 131 -15.48 -32.90 -7.68
C LEU A 131 -16.82 -33.57 -7.29
N GLU A 132 -17.78 -32.76 -6.82
CA GLU A 132 -19.12 -33.18 -6.44
C GLU A 132 -20.17 -32.39 -7.24
N SER A 133 -21.17 -33.09 -7.76
CA SER A 133 -22.29 -32.52 -8.51
C SER A 133 -23.12 -31.60 -7.61
N SER A 134 -22.94 -30.29 -7.75
CA SER A 134 -23.71 -29.26 -7.04
C SER A 134 -24.46 -28.36 -8.01
N LEU A 135 -25.75 -28.11 -7.71
CA LEU A 135 -26.64 -27.27 -8.52
C LEU A 135 -26.38 -25.76 -8.35
N GLY A 136 -25.68 -25.38 -7.28
CA GLY A 136 -25.36 -23.98 -6.96
C GLY A 136 -23.98 -23.53 -7.41
N TYR A 137 -23.68 -22.25 -7.20
CA TYR A 137 -22.33 -21.72 -7.37
C TYR A 137 -21.38 -22.35 -6.33
N PHE A 138 -20.35 -23.04 -6.80
CA PHE A 138 -19.36 -23.72 -5.96
C PHE A 138 -18.05 -22.95 -5.92
N PHE A 139 -17.55 -22.69 -4.70
CA PHE A 139 -16.23 -22.09 -4.48
C PHE A 139 -15.42 -22.99 -3.53
N PRO A 140 -14.20 -23.45 -3.91
CA PRO A 140 -13.37 -24.32 -3.07
C PRO A 140 -12.77 -23.60 -1.85
N SER A 141 -13.61 -23.28 -0.86
CA SER A 141 -13.20 -22.52 0.34
C SER A 141 -12.15 -23.24 1.20
N VAL A 142 -12.13 -24.57 1.19
CA VAL A 142 -11.13 -25.39 1.88
C VAL A 142 -9.75 -25.21 1.24
N ARG A 143 -9.67 -25.18 -0.09
CA ARG A 143 -8.41 -24.92 -0.82
C ARG A 143 -7.88 -23.54 -0.52
N LEU A 144 -8.76 -22.53 -0.56
CA LEU A 144 -8.39 -21.16 -0.20
C LEU A 144 -7.89 -21.07 1.24
N LYS A 145 -8.52 -21.78 2.17
CA LYS A 145 -8.08 -21.88 3.57
C LYS A 145 -6.65 -22.44 3.65
N ASN A 146 -6.36 -23.52 2.94
CA ASN A 146 -5.02 -24.12 2.91
C ASN A 146 -3.97 -23.15 2.34
N ILE A 147 -4.30 -22.45 1.25
CA ILE A 147 -3.43 -21.40 0.68
C ILE A 147 -3.16 -20.31 1.73
N PHE A 148 -4.20 -19.81 2.42
CA PHE A 148 -4.04 -18.78 3.44
C PHE A 148 -3.23 -19.25 4.63
N THR A 149 -3.38 -20.51 5.09
CA THR A 149 -2.53 -21.04 6.16
C THR A 149 -1.05 -21.08 5.80
N VAL A 150 -0.73 -21.20 4.50
CA VAL A 150 0.66 -21.15 4.02
C VAL A 150 1.17 -19.71 3.89
N LEU A 151 0.33 -18.79 3.41
CA LEU A 151 0.67 -17.36 3.30
C LEU A 151 0.79 -16.69 4.68
N LEU A 152 0.06 -17.18 5.68
CA LEU A 152 0.08 -16.72 7.07
C LEU A 152 1.09 -17.51 7.90
N ASP A 153 2.27 -17.75 7.33
CA ASP A 153 3.35 -18.40 8.05
C ASP A 153 3.89 -17.52 9.19
N SER A 154 4.32 -18.14 10.29
CA SER A 154 4.76 -17.44 11.49
C SER A 154 6.28 -17.17 11.52
N GLU A 155 7.03 -17.84 10.65
CA GLU A 155 8.51 -17.82 10.63
C GLU A 155 9.05 -17.02 9.44
N THR A 156 8.36 -17.03 8.29
CA THR A 156 8.82 -16.40 7.06
C THR A 156 7.91 -15.26 6.60
N LEU A 157 8.52 -14.13 6.21
CA LEU A 157 7.78 -13.05 5.57
C LEU A 157 7.35 -13.47 4.16
N MET A 158 6.05 -13.40 3.90
CA MET A 158 5.39 -13.89 2.68
C MET A 158 5.01 -12.75 1.72
N SER A 159 5.69 -11.59 1.82
CA SER A 159 5.32 -10.38 1.07
C SER A 159 5.31 -10.56 -0.46
N ALA A 160 6.30 -11.24 -1.04
CA ALA A 160 6.34 -11.48 -2.48
C ALA A 160 5.22 -12.43 -2.96
N PRO A 161 4.98 -13.60 -2.32
CA PRO A 161 3.79 -14.41 -2.58
C PRO A 161 2.46 -13.64 -2.42
N ILE A 162 2.29 -12.87 -1.34
CA ILE A 162 1.07 -12.09 -1.10
C ILE A 162 0.87 -11.01 -2.17
N ALA A 163 1.92 -10.32 -2.59
CA ALA A 163 1.87 -9.37 -3.69
C ALA A 163 1.47 -10.05 -5.01
N ARG A 164 1.94 -11.27 -5.27
CA ARG A 164 1.52 -12.05 -6.45
C ARG A 164 0.08 -12.54 -6.35
N PHE A 165 -0.41 -12.84 -5.15
CA PHE A 165 -1.82 -13.20 -4.91
C PHE A 165 -2.78 -12.05 -5.23
N GLN A 166 -2.32 -10.80 -5.27
CA GLN A 166 -3.15 -9.62 -5.55
C GLN A 166 -3.93 -9.75 -6.87
N GLU A 167 -3.36 -10.40 -7.90
CA GLU A 167 -4.05 -10.65 -9.18
C GLU A 167 -5.37 -11.41 -8.99
N PHE A 168 -5.43 -12.30 -7.99
CA PHE A 168 -6.63 -13.07 -7.67
C PHE A 168 -7.60 -12.32 -6.74
N THR A 169 -7.12 -11.32 -5.99
CA THR A 169 -7.97 -10.51 -5.10
C THR A 169 -8.87 -9.53 -5.86
N GLU A 170 -8.59 -9.29 -7.14
CA GLU A 170 -9.45 -8.50 -8.01
C GLU A 170 -10.81 -9.17 -8.27
N TYR A 171 -10.89 -10.50 -8.19
CA TYR A 171 -12.12 -11.25 -8.41
C TYR A 171 -13.07 -11.17 -7.20
N ARG A 172 -14.36 -10.90 -7.44
CA ARG A 172 -15.36 -10.65 -6.38
C ARG A 172 -15.64 -11.86 -5.50
N ASP A 173 -15.64 -13.05 -6.08
CA ASP A 173 -15.79 -14.33 -5.39
C ASP A 173 -14.62 -14.58 -4.43
N VAL A 174 -13.38 -14.39 -4.89
CA VAL A 174 -12.17 -14.49 -4.05
C VAL A 174 -12.18 -13.45 -2.94
N GLN A 175 -12.63 -12.21 -3.20
CA GLN A 175 -12.76 -11.18 -2.17
C GLN A 175 -13.74 -11.60 -1.07
N GLN A 176 -14.96 -12.01 -1.42
CA GLN A 176 -15.99 -12.37 -0.45
C GLN A 176 -15.63 -13.64 0.35
N TYR A 177 -15.23 -14.71 -0.34
CA TYR A 177 -14.84 -15.96 0.31
C TYR A 177 -13.49 -15.84 1.03
N GLY A 178 -12.56 -15.05 0.50
CA GLY A 178 -11.27 -14.76 1.12
C GLY A 178 -11.43 -14.04 2.46
N LEU A 179 -12.23 -12.99 2.52
CA LEU A 179 -12.52 -12.31 3.80
C LEU A 179 -13.18 -13.25 4.81
N LYS A 180 -14.12 -14.10 4.35
CA LYS A 180 -14.75 -15.12 5.21
C LYS A 180 -13.70 -16.10 5.76
N VAL A 181 -12.87 -16.68 4.89
CA VAL A 181 -11.84 -17.66 5.24
C VAL A 181 -10.80 -17.04 6.17
N LEU A 182 -10.31 -15.83 5.87
CA LEU A 182 -9.35 -15.11 6.69
C LEU A 182 -9.88 -14.89 8.12
N SER A 183 -11.18 -14.55 8.26
CA SER A 183 -11.82 -14.38 9.56
C SER A 183 -11.92 -15.67 10.39
N THR A 184 -11.82 -16.85 9.75
CA THR A 184 -11.86 -18.16 10.43
C THR A 184 -10.48 -18.65 10.88
N ILE A 185 -9.40 -18.19 10.23
CA ILE A 185 -8.02 -18.62 10.51
C ILE A 185 -7.31 -17.67 11.49
N ALA A 186 -7.79 -16.43 11.62
CA ALA A 186 -7.18 -15.42 12.48
C ALA A 186 -6.98 -15.93 13.93
N TYR A 187 -5.76 -15.78 14.44
CA TYR A 187 -5.43 -16.12 15.83
C TYR A 187 -6.15 -15.19 16.82
N LYS A 188 -6.73 -15.79 17.86
CA LYS A 188 -7.32 -15.03 18.97
C LYS A 188 -6.29 -14.63 20.05
N LYS A 189 -5.14 -15.32 20.12
CA LYS A 189 -4.06 -15.04 21.08
C LYS A 189 -2.86 -14.44 20.36
N SER A 190 -2.10 -13.59 21.06
CA SER A 190 -0.98 -12.79 20.53
C SER A 190 -0.05 -13.57 19.58
N PRO A 191 -0.16 -13.36 18.26
CA PRO A 191 0.65 -14.07 17.28
C PRO A 191 2.07 -13.48 17.19
N THR A 192 2.95 -14.11 16.40
CA THR A 192 4.29 -13.55 16.12
C THR A 192 4.18 -12.28 15.27
N SER A 193 5.18 -11.40 15.35
CA SER A 193 5.17 -10.17 14.53
C SER A 193 5.12 -10.46 13.03
N ILE A 194 5.83 -11.51 12.56
CA ILE A 194 5.81 -11.94 11.16
C ILE A 194 4.40 -12.35 10.72
N TYR A 195 3.68 -13.12 11.56
CA TYR A 195 2.29 -13.46 11.29
C TYR A 195 1.42 -12.20 11.19
N MET A 196 1.57 -11.23 12.10
CA MET A 196 0.81 -9.98 12.03
C MET A 196 1.08 -9.23 10.72
N GLN A 197 2.34 -9.14 10.29
CA GLN A 197 2.70 -8.47 9.03
C GLN A 197 2.12 -9.18 7.81
N ASN A 198 2.22 -10.51 7.75
CA ASN A 198 1.63 -11.32 6.67
C ASN A 198 0.10 -11.20 6.65
N TYR A 199 -0.54 -11.22 7.83
CA TYR A 199 -1.99 -11.08 7.98
C TYR A 199 -2.49 -9.72 7.50
N LEU A 200 -1.87 -8.63 7.95
CA LEU A 200 -2.23 -7.27 7.55
C LEU A 200 -1.99 -7.05 6.05
N GLU A 201 -0.92 -7.61 5.49
CA GLU A 201 -0.65 -7.51 4.05
C GLU A 201 -1.70 -8.26 3.22
N LEU A 202 -2.07 -9.48 3.63
CA LEU A 202 -3.11 -10.23 2.95
C LEU A 202 -4.49 -9.54 3.05
N LEU A 203 -4.82 -8.97 4.22
CA LEU A 203 -6.04 -8.19 4.40
C LEU A 203 -6.05 -6.93 3.53
N ASP A 204 -4.93 -6.22 3.42
CA ASP A 204 -4.78 -5.08 2.50
C ASP A 204 -5.04 -5.48 1.05
N LYS A 205 -4.46 -6.59 0.59
CA LYS A 205 -4.69 -7.09 -0.78
C LYS A 205 -6.15 -7.48 -1.02
N LEU A 206 -6.81 -8.13 -0.06
CA LEU A 206 -8.25 -8.47 -0.17
C LEU A 206 -9.16 -7.23 -0.20
N LEU A 207 -8.71 -6.10 0.36
CA LEU A 207 -9.42 -4.83 0.37
C LEU A 207 -8.94 -3.85 -0.71
N ALA A 208 -8.10 -4.30 -1.66
CA ALA A 208 -7.59 -3.47 -2.74
C ALA A 208 -8.73 -2.98 -3.66
N SER A 209 -9.68 -3.86 -3.99
CA SER A 209 -10.90 -3.55 -4.72
C SER A 209 -11.94 -2.91 -3.81
N GLU A 210 -12.48 -1.75 -4.20
CA GLU A 210 -13.49 -1.05 -3.39
C GLU A 210 -14.73 -1.93 -3.15
N ILE A 211 -15.12 -2.04 -1.87
CA ILE A 211 -16.38 -2.64 -1.45
C ILE A 211 -17.42 -1.51 -1.40
N PRO A 212 -18.52 -1.59 -2.17
CA PRO A 212 -19.57 -0.58 -2.14
C PRO A 212 -20.14 -0.40 -0.72
N THR A 213 -20.23 0.85 -0.27
CA THR A 213 -20.91 1.23 0.96
C THR A 213 -22.28 1.82 0.64
N GLU A 214 -23.29 1.53 1.47
CA GLU A 214 -24.69 1.95 1.25
C GLU A 214 -24.85 3.47 1.01
N THR A 215 -23.96 4.29 1.58
CA THR A 215 -23.89 5.74 1.35
C THR A 215 -23.49 6.13 -0.07
N LYS A 216 -22.63 5.34 -0.73
CA LYS A 216 -22.27 5.56 -2.14
C LYS A 216 -23.29 4.99 -3.12
N ILE A 217 -24.07 3.97 -2.74
CA ILE A 217 -25.10 3.37 -3.60
C ILE A 217 -26.16 4.41 -4.00
N LYS A 218 -26.48 5.37 -3.11
CA LYS A 218 -27.46 6.43 -3.40
C LYS A 218 -26.95 7.56 -4.32
N PHE A 219 -25.63 7.78 -4.40
CA PHE A 219 -25.03 8.85 -5.22
C PHE A 219 -24.55 8.37 -6.59
N LYS A 220 -24.53 7.06 -6.82
CA LYS A 220 -23.83 6.41 -7.92
C LYS A 220 -24.80 5.74 -8.89
N ASP A 221 -25.99 6.31 -9.05
CA ASP A 221 -27.01 5.86 -10.00
C ASP A 221 -26.98 6.67 -11.32
N ARG A 222 -25.91 7.42 -11.59
CA ARG A 222 -25.83 8.24 -12.81
C ARG A 222 -24.71 7.95 -13.80
N ASP A 223 -23.49 7.57 -13.42
CA ASP A 223 -22.45 7.32 -14.44
C ASP A 223 -21.30 6.48 -13.88
N ILE A 224 -21.32 5.14 -14.00
CA ILE A 224 -20.07 4.36 -14.02
C ILE A 224 -20.22 3.18 -14.99
N ASP A 225 -19.36 3.21 -15.98
CA ASP A 225 -18.89 2.09 -16.80
C ASP A 225 -19.08 0.74 -16.12
N GLU A 226 -19.90 -0.10 -16.74
CA GLU A 226 -20.02 -1.53 -16.48
C GLU A 226 -18.66 -2.21 -16.74
N LYS A 227 -17.69 -2.03 -15.84
CA LYS A 227 -16.56 -2.97 -15.74
C LYS A 227 -17.17 -4.28 -15.28
N GLU A 228 -17.42 -5.17 -16.24
CA GLU A 228 -17.84 -6.56 -16.00
C GLU A 228 -17.15 -7.10 -14.74
N GLU A 229 -17.93 -7.43 -13.73
CA GLU A 229 -17.39 -7.93 -12.47
C GLU A 229 -16.69 -9.26 -12.74
N LYS A 230 -15.35 -9.25 -12.64
CA LYS A 230 -14.56 -10.46 -12.87
C LYS A 230 -14.86 -11.48 -11.77
N ILE A 231 -15.26 -12.69 -12.17
CA ILE A 231 -15.48 -13.83 -11.28
C ILE A 231 -14.43 -14.91 -11.62
N LEU A 232 -13.71 -15.43 -10.62
CA LEU A 232 -12.66 -16.42 -10.84
C LEU A 232 -13.25 -17.78 -11.24
N CYS A 233 -14.23 -18.26 -10.46
CA CYS A 233 -14.86 -19.59 -10.60
C CYS A 233 -16.18 -19.57 -11.39
N GLY A 234 -16.43 -18.52 -12.17
CA GLY A 234 -17.61 -18.43 -13.04
C GLY A 234 -17.58 -19.47 -14.16
N SER A 235 -18.74 -20.06 -14.46
CA SER A 235 -18.98 -20.91 -15.62
C SER A 235 -20.29 -20.48 -16.28
N GLU A 236 -20.31 -20.40 -17.61
CA GLU A 236 -21.49 -19.97 -18.39
C GLU A 236 -22.74 -20.83 -18.14
N ASN A 237 -22.55 -22.08 -17.71
CA ASN A 237 -23.62 -23.06 -17.50
C ASN A 237 -24.17 -23.11 -16.06
N LYS A 238 -23.68 -22.26 -15.13
CA LYS A 238 -24.05 -22.28 -13.70
C LYS A 238 -24.68 -20.97 -13.24
N ALA A 239 -25.40 -21.05 -12.12
CA ALA A 239 -25.99 -19.87 -11.47
C ALA A 239 -24.92 -18.78 -11.21
N PRO A 240 -25.26 -17.49 -11.46
CA PRO A 240 -24.34 -16.39 -11.23
C PRO A 240 -23.96 -16.29 -9.76
N PHE A 241 -22.75 -15.78 -9.49
CA PHE A 241 -22.24 -15.62 -8.14
C PHE A 241 -23.05 -14.56 -7.36
N PRO A 242 -23.65 -14.89 -6.19
CA PRO A 242 -24.38 -13.91 -5.39
C PRO A 242 -23.40 -13.04 -4.57
N TYR A 243 -22.89 -11.98 -5.19
CA TYR A 243 -22.05 -11.01 -4.50
C TYR A 243 -22.87 -10.17 -3.52
N ASN A 244 -22.41 -10.11 -2.26
CA ASN A 244 -23.06 -9.32 -1.21
C ASN A 244 -22.04 -8.40 -0.50
N PRO A 245 -22.07 -7.08 -0.77
CA PRO A 245 -21.12 -6.14 -0.17
C PRO A 245 -21.28 -6.03 1.36
N GLY A 246 -22.50 -6.21 1.89
CA GLY A 246 -22.76 -6.23 3.33
C GLY A 246 -22.07 -7.41 4.02
N VAL A 247 -22.00 -8.57 3.37
CA VAL A 247 -21.28 -9.74 3.87
C VAL A 247 -19.76 -9.48 3.87
N CYS A 248 -19.21 -8.92 2.80
CA CYS A 248 -17.80 -8.52 2.72
C CYS A 248 -17.45 -7.53 3.85
N ARG A 249 -18.28 -6.50 4.06
CA ARG A 249 -18.10 -5.51 5.14
C ARG A 249 -18.09 -6.17 6.51
N ARG A 250 -19.03 -7.11 6.78
CA ARG A 250 -19.09 -7.83 8.05
C ARG A 250 -17.81 -8.64 8.31
N TYR A 251 -17.32 -9.38 7.32
CA TYR A 251 -16.10 -10.16 7.46
C TYR A 251 -14.84 -9.29 7.57
N ALA A 252 -14.76 -8.18 6.83
CA ALA A 252 -13.65 -7.22 6.96
C ALA A 252 -13.57 -6.64 8.38
N ASN A 253 -14.71 -6.23 8.96
CA ASN A 253 -14.77 -5.77 10.35
C ASN A 253 -14.37 -6.88 11.34
N ARG A 254 -14.75 -8.12 11.07
CA ARG A 254 -14.39 -9.27 11.91
C ARG A 254 -12.88 -9.54 11.86
N CYS A 255 -12.27 -9.51 10.67
CA CYS A 255 -10.82 -9.63 10.50
C CYS A 255 -10.07 -8.53 11.25
N TRP A 256 -10.50 -7.27 11.09
CA TRP A 256 -9.92 -6.15 11.80
C TRP A 256 -10.09 -6.27 13.32
N GLY A 257 -11.26 -6.70 13.79
CA GLY A 257 -11.52 -6.92 15.22
C GLY A 257 -10.62 -7.98 15.87
N PHE A 258 -10.11 -8.96 15.11
CA PHE A 258 -9.05 -9.85 15.60
C PHE A 258 -7.69 -9.16 15.64
N ALA A 259 -7.34 -8.40 14.60
CA ALA A 259 -6.08 -7.67 14.56
C ALA A 259 -5.96 -6.65 15.71
N CYS A 260 -7.05 -6.00 16.11
CA CYS A 260 -7.09 -5.08 17.25
C CYS A 260 -6.78 -5.72 18.61
N GLN A 261 -6.85 -7.06 18.73
CA GLN A 261 -6.51 -7.76 19.98
C GLN A 261 -4.99 -8.02 20.10
N TRP A 262 -4.23 -7.72 19.05
CA TRP A 262 -2.80 -7.94 19.00
C TRP A 262 -2.03 -6.67 19.34
N PRO A 263 -0.78 -6.76 19.82
CA PRO A 263 0.07 -5.61 20.10
C PRO A 263 0.62 -4.97 18.81
N LEU A 264 -0.27 -4.39 17.99
CA LEU A 264 0.05 -3.79 16.69
C LEU A 264 1.04 -2.62 16.81
N CYS A 265 1.00 -1.89 17.93
CA CYS A 265 1.86 -0.75 18.22
C CYS A 265 3.25 -1.15 18.76
N GLY A 266 3.50 -2.44 19.02
CA GLY A 266 4.77 -2.89 19.59
C GLY A 266 5.96 -2.78 18.63
N GLU A 267 5.74 -2.94 17.31
CA GLU A 267 6.79 -2.83 16.30
C GLU A 267 6.43 -1.78 15.24
N SER A 268 7.36 -0.85 14.98
CA SER A 268 7.17 0.27 14.04
C SER A 268 6.72 -0.15 12.63
N ARG A 269 7.15 -1.31 12.13
CA ARG A 269 6.76 -1.79 10.79
C ARG A 269 5.31 -2.26 10.76
N THR A 270 4.91 -3.07 11.74
CA THR A 270 3.54 -3.57 11.90
C THR A 270 2.57 -2.42 12.17
N HIS A 271 2.96 -1.49 13.03
CA HIS A 271 2.18 -0.30 13.37
C HIS A 271 1.90 0.58 12.15
N ARG A 272 2.93 0.95 11.37
CA ARG A 272 2.74 1.73 10.14
C ARG A 272 1.81 1.03 9.14
N ARG A 273 1.95 -0.28 8.99
CA ARG A 273 1.11 -1.06 8.07
C ARG A 273 -0.35 -1.13 8.54
N ALA A 274 -0.57 -1.34 9.82
CA ALA A 274 -1.89 -1.32 10.43
C ALA A 274 -2.56 0.05 10.23
N LEU A 275 -1.82 1.16 10.40
CA LEU A 275 -2.34 2.51 10.17
C LEU A 275 -2.69 2.77 8.72
N LEU A 276 -1.82 2.41 7.77
CA LEU A 276 -2.13 2.55 6.34
C LEU A 276 -3.40 1.78 5.96
N LEU A 277 -3.50 0.53 6.41
CA LEU A 277 -4.67 -0.31 6.17
C LEU A 277 -5.94 0.27 6.80
N LEU A 278 -5.83 0.73 8.05
CA LEU A 278 -6.95 1.36 8.76
C LEU A 278 -7.47 2.56 7.97
N VAL A 279 -6.58 3.52 7.70
CA VAL A 279 -6.94 4.83 7.19
C VAL A 279 -7.37 4.79 5.72
N GLU A 280 -6.68 4.02 4.87
CA GLU A 280 -6.94 4.02 3.43
C GLU A 280 -8.05 3.05 3.01
N ARG A 281 -8.23 1.93 3.73
CA ARG A 281 -9.15 0.86 3.32
C ARG A 281 -10.30 0.64 4.30
N LEU A 282 -10.01 0.58 5.60
CA LEU A 282 -11.00 0.12 6.58
C LEU A 282 -11.92 1.21 7.11
N MET A 283 -11.45 2.45 7.27
CA MET A 283 -12.26 3.58 7.78
C MET A 283 -13.69 3.64 7.21
N PRO A 284 -13.91 3.60 5.87
CA PRO A 284 -15.27 3.63 5.32
C PRO A 284 -16.09 2.36 5.58
N LEU A 285 -15.44 1.24 5.90
CA LEU A 285 -16.07 -0.05 6.13
C LEU A 285 -16.42 -0.30 7.60
N LEU A 286 -15.80 0.43 8.54
CA LEU A 286 -16.00 0.22 9.97
C LEU A 286 -17.48 0.31 10.36
N ALA A 287 -17.93 -0.64 11.19
CA ALA A 287 -19.26 -0.59 11.79
C ALA A 287 -19.30 0.40 12.97
N LYS A 288 -18.19 0.48 13.72
CA LYS A 288 -18.02 1.33 14.91
C LYS A 288 -16.69 2.10 14.82
N PRO A 289 -16.65 3.23 14.07
CA PRO A 289 -15.41 3.96 13.80
C PRO A 289 -14.78 4.58 15.06
N HIS A 290 -15.58 4.93 16.07
CA HIS A 290 -15.09 5.47 17.35
C HIS A 290 -14.15 4.52 18.12
N LEU A 291 -14.18 3.21 17.84
CA LEU A 291 -13.24 2.27 18.47
C LEU A 291 -11.81 2.43 17.94
N ALA A 292 -11.62 3.07 16.78
CA ALA A 292 -10.30 3.35 16.23
C ALA A 292 -9.61 4.55 16.90
N THR A 293 -10.36 5.36 17.66
CA THR A 293 -9.86 6.59 18.28
C THR A 293 -8.66 6.32 19.18
N ASP A 294 -8.75 5.34 20.07
CA ASP A 294 -7.70 5.04 21.06
C ASP A 294 -6.35 4.70 20.38
N MET A 295 -6.38 3.76 19.42
CA MET A 295 -5.20 3.42 18.64
C MET A 295 -4.66 4.62 17.84
N LEU A 296 -5.52 5.48 17.30
CA LEU A 296 -5.09 6.67 16.56
C LEU A 296 -4.50 7.74 17.49
N CYS A 297 -5.00 7.88 18.72
CA CYS A 297 -4.42 8.72 19.77
C CYS A 297 -3.01 8.25 20.10
N ASP A 298 -2.84 6.98 20.47
CA ASP A 298 -1.54 6.39 20.79
C ASP A 298 -0.55 6.52 19.62
N SER A 299 -1.05 6.39 18.39
CA SER A 299 -0.25 6.56 17.18
C SER A 299 0.19 7.99 16.94
N LEU A 300 -0.61 8.96 17.38
CA LEU A 300 -0.29 10.38 17.31
C LEU A 300 0.75 10.75 18.36
N ASP A 301 0.62 10.20 19.57
CA ASP A 301 1.57 10.35 20.68
C ASP A 301 2.95 9.71 20.40
N ALA A 302 2.99 8.68 19.55
CA ALA A 302 4.24 8.01 19.18
C ALA A 302 5.24 8.90 18.40
N GLY A 303 4.80 10.02 17.83
CA GLY A 303 5.65 10.95 17.08
C GLY A 303 6.17 10.41 15.74
N GLY A 304 6.97 11.24 15.05
CA GLY A 304 7.65 10.88 13.80
C GLY A 304 6.71 10.43 12.66
N PRO A 305 7.14 9.51 11.78
CA PRO A 305 6.35 9.08 10.61
C PRO A 305 5.00 8.42 10.95
N ILE A 306 4.86 7.85 12.14
CA ILE A 306 3.65 7.15 12.60
C ILE A 306 2.56 8.19 12.89
N SER A 307 2.91 9.26 13.61
CA SER A 307 2.00 10.37 13.91
C SER A 307 1.42 11.02 12.64
N MET A 308 2.26 11.19 11.61
CA MET A 308 1.85 11.75 10.32
C MET A 308 0.85 10.86 9.57
N LEU A 309 0.95 9.53 9.72
CA LEU A 309 -0.02 8.59 9.15
C LEU A 309 -1.33 8.60 9.94
N ALA A 310 -1.24 8.65 11.27
CA ALA A 310 -2.39 8.70 12.17
C ALA A 310 -3.25 9.95 11.94
N LEU A 311 -2.61 11.09 11.60
CA LEU A 311 -3.28 12.36 11.35
C LEU A 311 -4.43 12.26 10.33
N GLN A 312 -4.27 11.49 9.25
CA GLN A 312 -5.38 11.31 8.31
C GLN A 312 -6.53 10.50 8.91
N GLY A 313 -6.24 9.50 9.73
CA GLY A 313 -7.26 8.75 10.45
C GLY A 313 -8.06 9.65 11.39
N VAL A 314 -7.37 10.53 12.13
CA VAL A 314 -8.00 11.53 13.00
C VAL A 314 -8.85 12.51 12.19
N LEU A 315 -8.34 13.05 11.07
CA LEU A 315 -9.10 13.94 10.19
C LEU A 315 -10.41 13.29 9.73
N GLU A 316 -10.35 12.02 9.35
CA GLU A 316 -11.50 11.28 8.88
C GLU A 316 -12.52 11.04 10.00
N LEU A 317 -12.08 10.74 11.23
CA LEU A 317 -12.94 10.64 12.41
C LEU A 317 -13.61 11.97 12.75
N VAL A 318 -12.87 13.08 12.74
CA VAL A 318 -13.39 14.42 13.00
C VAL A 318 -14.42 14.81 11.94
N ARG A 319 -14.10 14.62 10.64
CA ARG A 319 -14.96 15.06 9.53
C ARG A 319 -16.20 14.22 9.30
N ARG A 320 -16.11 12.89 9.43
CA ARG A 320 -17.22 11.98 9.09
C ARG A 320 -17.98 11.46 10.30
N HIS A 321 -17.33 11.44 11.46
CA HIS A 321 -17.89 10.85 12.67
C HIS A 321 -18.04 11.86 13.82
N ASN A 322 -17.72 13.15 13.59
CA ASN A 322 -17.83 14.24 14.55
C ASN A 322 -17.23 13.88 15.91
N ILE A 323 -16.07 13.23 15.91
CA ILE A 323 -15.33 12.92 17.12
C ILE A 323 -14.42 14.09 17.44
N ASP A 324 -14.61 14.69 18.60
CA ASP A 324 -13.76 15.78 19.07
C ASP A 324 -12.41 15.24 19.53
N TYR A 325 -11.33 15.83 19.01
CA TYR A 325 -9.97 15.53 19.42
C TYR A 325 -9.36 16.78 20.09
N PRO A 326 -8.99 16.71 21.38
CA PRO A 326 -8.44 17.86 22.09
C PRO A 326 -7.06 18.25 21.52
N ASP A 327 -6.79 19.55 21.44
CA ASP A 327 -5.49 20.13 21.05
C ASP A 327 -4.93 19.62 19.71
N MET A 328 -5.82 19.24 18.79
CA MET A 328 -5.46 18.72 17.47
C MET A 328 -4.50 19.66 16.71
N TYR A 329 -4.74 20.97 16.78
CA TYR A 329 -3.91 21.96 16.09
C TYR A 329 -2.53 22.11 16.70
N ASP A 330 -2.39 22.01 18.02
CA ASP A 330 -1.09 22.04 18.69
C ASP A 330 -0.27 20.79 18.33
N ARG A 331 -0.92 19.63 18.21
CA ARG A 331 -0.26 18.41 17.72
C ARG A 331 0.14 18.52 16.25
N LEU A 332 -0.74 19.06 15.40
CA LEU A 332 -0.40 19.32 14.00
C LEU A 332 0.78 20.29 13.90
N TYR A 333 0.80 21.33 14.75
CA TYR A 333 1.87 22.30 14.83
C TYR A 333 3.19 21.63 15.21
N ALA A 334 3.20 20.77 16.22
CA ALA A 334 4.37 20.00 16.65
C ALA A 334 4.93 19.06 15.57
N MET A 335 4.13 18.61 14.59
CA MET A 335 4.65 17.78 13.48
C MET A 335 5.54 18.55 12.49
N PHE A 336 5.46 19.88 12.48
CA PHE A 336 6.26 20.74 11.61
C PHE A 336 7.65 20.97 12.22
N GLU A 337 8.48 19.94 12.14
CA GLU A 337 9.88 19.94 12.56
C GLU A 337 10.81 19.60 11.39
N PRO A 338 12.11 19.96 11.44
CA PRO A 338 13.07 19.63 10.38
C PRO A 338 13.12 18.12 10.04
N GLU A 339 12.84 17.26 11.01
CA GLU A 339 12.77 15.80 10.81
C GLU A 339 11.70 15.38 9.79
N MET A 340 10.69 16.22 9.54
CA MET A 340 9.61 15.93 8.60
C MET A 340 10.12 15.68 7.17
N PHE A 341 11.21 16.34 6.78
CA PHE A 341 11.77 16.26 5.42
C PHE A 341 12.37 14.90 5.10
N ALA A 342 12.84 14.17 6.11
CA ALA A 342 13.36 12.81 5.99
C ALA A 342 12.25 11.77 5.76
N THR A 343 11.00 12.11 6.08
CA THR A 343 9.88 11.18 5.99
C THR A 343 9.34 11.06 4.57
N ARG A 344 8.88 9.86 4.20
CA ARG A 344 8.20 9.61 2.92
C ARG A 344 6.78 10.19 2.86
N TYR A 345 6.22 10.56 4.01
CA TYR A 345 4.83 10.98 4.17
C TYR A 345 4.65 12.50 4.21
N LYS A 346 5.73 13.29 4.04
CA LYS A 346 5.69 14.76 4.03
C LYS A 346 4.67 15.37 3.06
N LYS A 347 4.51 14.80 1.85
CA LYS A 347 3.51 15.25 0.87
C LYS A 347 2.08 15.13 1.41
N ARG A 348 1.81 13.99 2.06
CA ARG A 348 0.52 13.70 2.70
C ARG A 348 0.28 14.66 3.87
N LEU A 349 1.30 14.91 4.69
CA LEU A 349 1.21 15.87 5.80
C LEU A 349 0.89 17.29 5.30
N LEU A 350 1.57 17.80 4.27
CA LEU A 350 1.30 19.13 3.71
C LEU A 350 -0.13 19.26 3.17
N HIS A 351 -0.61 18.25 2.46
CA HIS A 351 -1.99 18.23 1.96
C HIS A 351 -3.01 18.20 3.10
N LEU A 352 -2.80 17.35 4.11
CA LEU A 352 -3.69 17.29 5.28
C LEU A 352 -3.67 18.60 6.07
N ALA A 353 -2.51 19.22 6.24
CA ALA A 353 -2.38 20.50 6.91
C ALA A 353 -3.16 21.60 6.18
N ASP A 354 -3.11 21.64 4.84
CA ASP A 354 -3.89 22.60 4.05
C ASP A 354 -5.40 22.40 4.25
N VAL A 355 -5.85 21.14 4.31
CA VAL A 355 -7.25 20.81 4.59
C VAL A 355 -7.64 21.22 6.01
N PHE A 356 -6.83 20.93 7.03
CA PHE A 356 -7.11 21.34 8.42
C PHE A 356 -7.15 22.85 8.61
N LEU A 357 -6.22 23.56 7.98
CA LEU A 357 -6.09 25.02 8.05
C LEU A 357 -7.05 25.76 7.09
N SER A 358 -7.87 25.03 6.32
CA SER A 358 -8.96 25.61 5.54
C SER A 358 -10.23 25.88 6.35
N SER A 359 -10.27 25.45 7.62
CA SER A 359 -11.40 25.70 8.51
C SER A 359 -11.63 27.20 8.74
N THR A 360 -12.90 27.63 8.71
CA THR A 360 -13.29 29.04 8.84
C THR A 360 -13.23 29.57 10.28
N HIS A 361 -13.21 28.69 11.28
CA HIS A 361 -13.30 29.04 12.70
C HIS A 361 -11.95 29.08 13.42
N LEU A 362 -10.85 29.28 12.67
CA LEU A 362 -9.51 29.30 13.25
C LEU A 362 -9.17 30.68 13.80
N PRO A 363 -8.63 30.77 15.03
CA PRO A 363 -8.12 32.03 15.55
C PRO A 363 -6.90 32.48 14.73
N GLU A 364 -6.80 33.78 14.48
CA GLU A 364 -5.75 34.33 13.62
C GLU A 364 -4.34 34.07 14.17
N GLY A 365 -4.18 34.09 15.51
CA GLY A 365 -2.91 33.80 16.18
C GLY A 365 -2.35 32.41 15.87
N LEU A 366 -3.23 31.41 15.81
CA LEU A 366 -2.87 30.04 15.46
C LEU A 366 -2.38 29.96 14.02
N VAL A 367 -3.12 30.53 13.07
CA VAL A 367 -2.72 30.52 11.65
C VAL A 367 -1.42 31.30 11.43
N ALA A 368 -1.22 32.41 12.16
CA ALA A 368 0.05 33.15 12.16
C ALA A 368 1.23 32.28 12.62
N ALA A 369 1.03 31.46 13.65
CA ALA A 369 2.06 30.54 14.15
C ALA A 369 2.44 29.49 13.12
N PHE A 370 1.45 28.89 12.44
CA PHE A 370 1.70 27.98 11.32
C PHE A 370 2.44 28.69 10.18
N ALA A 371 2.00 29.88 9.77
CA ALA A 371 2.64 30.65 8.71
C ALA A 371 4.11 30.95 9.02
N LYS A 372 4.42 31.37 10.25
CA LYS A 372 5.79 31.65 10.70
C LYS A 372 6.64 30.38 10.79
N ARG A 373 6.11 29.29 11.34
CA ARG A 373 6.81 27.99 11.42
C ARG A 373 7.14 27.44 10.04
N VAL A 374 6.17 27.42 9.13
CA VAL A 374 6.34 27.00 7.72
C VAL A 374 7.39 27.85 7.01
N SER A 375 7.40 29.17 7.25
CA SER A 375 8.38 30.09 6.66
C SER A 375 9.81 29.81 7.15
N ARG A 376 10.00 29.52 8.44
CA ARG A 376 11.30 29.12 9.00
C ARG A 376 11.76 27.77 8.47
N LEU A 377 10.87 26.79 8.42
CA LEU A 377 11.18 25.48 7.87
C LEU A 377 11.58 25.55 6.39
N ALA A 378 10.97 26.44 5.60
CA ALA A 378 11.31 26.63 4.20
C ALA A 378 12.77 27.11 3.98
N LEU A 379 13.44 27.70 4.99
CA LEU A 379 14.86 28.05 4.91
C LEU A 379 15.80 26.84 5.01
N VAL A 380 15.39 25.81 5.75
CA VAL A 380 16.18 24.59 5.99
C VAL A 380 15.80 23.48 5.01
N ALA A 381 14.58 23.56 4.46
CA ALA A 381 14.02 22.57 3.55
C ALA A 381 14.85 22.40 2.27
N PRO A 382 14.91 21.19 1.69
CA PRO A 382 15.38 21.00 0.32
C PRO A 382 14.49 21.78 -0.66
N PRO A 383 14.98 22.15 -1.86
CA PRO A 383 14.30 23.09 -2.76
C PRO A 383 12.88 22.64 -3.16
N GLU A 384 12.67 21.34 -3.30
CA GLU A 384 11.38 20.74 -3.61
C GLU A 384 10.36 20.95 -2.48
N ASP A 385 10.75 20.64 -1.24
CA ASP A 385 9.88 20.78 -0.08
C ASP A 385 9.67 22.26 0.27
N ALA A 386 10.69 23.11 0.08
CA ALA A 386 10.59 24.56 0.24
C ALA A 386 9.51 25.15 -0.67
N ALA A 387 9.43 24.69 -1.94
CA ALA A 387 8.39 25.12 -2.86
C ALA A 387 6.98 24.71 -2.37
N GLY A 388 6.81 23.48 -1.88
CA GLY A 388 5.54 23.01 -1.30
C GLY A 388 5.12 23.77 -0.04
N LEU A 389 6.09 24.10 0.84
CA LEU A 389 5.85 24.93 2.03
C LEU A 389 5.44 26.36 1.65
N LEU A 390 6.07 26.95 0.63
CA LEU A 390 5.69 28.28 0.13
C LEU A 390 4.30 28.29 -0.51
N GLN A 391 3.88 27.21 -1.17
CA GLN A 391 2.51 27.06 -1.68
C GLN A 391 1.49 26.98 -0.53
N LEU A 392 1.77 26.19 0.50
CA LEU A 392 0.94 26.13 1.71
C LEU A 392 0.82 27.52 2.35
N LEU A 393 1.94 28.22 2.50
CA LEU A 393 1.96 29.57 3.03
C LEU A 393 1.15 30.57 2.17
N ALA A 394 1.23 30.46 0.84
CA ALA A 394 0.43 31.29 -0.07
C ALA A 394 -1.06 31.10 0.17
N ASN A 395 -1.49 29.84 0.33
CA ASN A 395 -2.89 29.49 0.60
C ASN A 395 -3.34 30.05 1.96
N LEU A 396 -2.51 29.97 3.00
CA LEU A 396 -2.83 30.54 4.32
C LEU A 396 -2.99 32.06 4.28
N LEU A 397 -2.04 32.77 3.65
CA LEU A 397 -2.08 34.24 3.53
C LEU A 397 -3.21 34.73 2.63
N HIS A 398 -3.60 33.92 1.64
CA HIS A 398 -4.76 34.22 0.80
C HIS A 398 -6.07 34.07 1.56
N ARG A 399 -6.23 32.98 2.33
CA ARG A 399 -7.44 32.71 3.14
C ARG A 399 -7.58 33.68 4.32
N HIS A 400 -6.46 34.11 4.92
CA HIS A 400 -6.45 34.99 6.08
C HIS A 400 -5.74 36.32 5.75
N PRO A 401 -6.45 37.32 5.18
CA PRO A 401 -5.84 38.56 4.72
C PRO A 401 -5.23 39.40 5.85
N ALA A 402 -5.69 39.24 7.09
CA ALA A 402 -5.14 39.94 8.25
C ALA A 402 -3.68 39.54 8.56
N LEU A 403 -3.23 38.38 8.10
CA LEU A 403 -1.83 37.94 8.18
C LEU A 403 -0.91 38.67 7.21
N LYS A 404 -1.43 39.40 6.22
CA LYS A 404 -0.62 40.22 5.31
C LYS A 404 0.23 41.25 6.06
N ARG A 405 -0.20 41.66 7.26
CA ARG A 405 0.59 42.49 8.17
C ARG A 405 1.97 41.90 8.46
N MET A 406 2.12 40.58 8.44
CA MET A 406 3.41 39.92 8.70
C MET A 406 4.38 40.02 7.51
N ILE A 407 3.90 40.38 6.31
CA ILE A 407 4.74 40.63 5.12
C ILE A 407 5.22 42.08 5.14
N CYS A 408 4.29 43.02 5.36
CA CYS A 408 4.54 44.45 5.47
C CYS A 408 3.75 44.99 6.66
N LEU A 409 4.43 45.33 7.75
CA LEU A 409 3.86 46.16 8.80
C LEU A 409 4.21 47.62 8.49
N ASP A 410 3.21 48.42 8.11
CA ASP A 410 3.38 49.85 7.87
C ASP A 410 3.70 50.62 9.18
N ASP A 411 3.36 50.04 10.34
CA ASP A 411 3.51 50.64 11.68
C ASP A 411 4.74 50.12 12.48
N THR A 412 5.73 49.49 11.83
CA THR A 412 6.91 49.00 12.57
C THR A 412 7.78 50.18 13.03
N PRO A 413 8.13 50.31 14.34
CA PRO A 413 9.20 51.19 14.74
C PRO A 413 10.49 50.75 14.04
N ALA A 414 11.30 51.71 13.58
CA ALA A 414 12.50 51.47 12.77
C ALA A 414 13.53 50.51 13.42
N LEU A 415 13.39 50.22 14.72
CA LEU A 415 14.15 49.23 15.47
C LEU A 415 13.20 48.28 16.21
N MET A 416 13.10 47.03 15.77
CA MET A 416 12.61 45.94 16.63
C MET A 416 13.79 45.40 17.44
N SER A 417 13.67 45.33 18.77
CA SER A 417 14.74 44.83 19.65
C SER A 417 14.97 43.31 19.51
N GLY A 418 14.01 42.57 18.95
CA GLY A 418 14.12 41.14 18.64
C GLY A 418 12.81 40.58 18.06
N ASP A 419 12.89 39.40 17.47
CA ASP A 419 11.70 38.66 17.00
C ASP A 419 10.97 38.03 18.20
N PRO A 420 9.69 38.38 18.48
CA PRO A 420 8.96 37.82 19.62
C PRO A 420 8.53 36.36 19.42
N TYR A 421 8.68 35.80 18.22
CA TYR A 421 8.25 34.42 17.92
C TYR A 421 9.20 33.36 18.51
N VAL A 422 8.61 32.41 19.22
CA VAL A 422 9.31 31.29 19.86
C VAL A 422 9.09 30.01 19.04
N MET A 423 10.15 29.47 18.45
CA MET A 423 10.06 28.28 17.59
C MET A 423 9.86 26.98 18.39
N GLU A 424 10.46 26.88 19.58
CA GLU A 424 10.43 25.68 20.43
C GLU A 424 9.08 25.46 21.14
N GLU A 425 8.16 26.44 21.05
CA GLU A 425 6.86 26.32 21.70
C GLU A 425 6.01 25.24 21.01
N THR A 426 5.40 24.36 21.78
CA THR A 426 4.55 23.28 21.24
C THR A 426 3.12 23.75 20.96
N SER A 427 2.66 24.80 21.64
CA SER A 427 1.33 25.36 21.44
C SER A 427 1.37 26.52 20.43
N ALA A 428 0.54 26.44 19.39
CA ALA A 428 0.51 27.41 18.31
C ALA A 428 0.11 28.81 18.82
N GLU A 429 -0.85 28.88 19.74
CA GLU A 429 -1.33 30.15 20.29
C GLU A 429 -0.28 30.88 21.14
N ARG A 430 0.59 30.11 21.81
CA ARG A 430 1.64 30.65 22.70
C ARG A 430 2.91 31.07 21.96
N ALA A 431 3.05 30.73 20.68
CA ALA A 431 4.24 31.03 19.88
C ALA A 431 4.43 32.53 19.55
N ARG A 432 3.45 33.40 19.87
CA ARG A 432 3.49 34.87 19.69
C ARG A 432 3.80 35.34 18.27
N ALA A 433 3.37 34.57 17.27
CA ALA A 433 3.70 34.82 15.87
C ALA A 433 3.12 36.12 15.28
N LEU A 434 1.96 36.59 15.76
CA LEU A 434 1.34 37.83 15.27
C LEU A 434 2.19 39.08 15.50
N GLY A 435 3.05 39.09 16.52
CA GLY A 435 3.99 40.18 16.77
C GLY A 435 5.26 40.10 15.92
N SER A 436 5.41 39.05 15.11
CA SER A 436 6.57 38.78 14.26
C SER A 436 6.29 39.15 12.79
N SER A 437 7.32 39.13 11.96
CA SER A 437 7.23 39.31 10.51
C SER A 437 7.92 38.17 9.76
N LEU A 438 7.64 38.02 8.47
CA LEU A 438 8.09 36.91 7.62
C LEU A 438 9.41 37.25 6.89
N TRP A 439 10.48 37.58 7.63
CA TRP A 439 11.81 37.87 7.05
C TRP A 439 12.37 36.72 6.21
N GLU A 440 11.98 35.48 6.54
CA GLU A 440 12.39 34.26 5.87
C GLU A 440 12.06 34.29 4.37
N LEU A 441 10.91 34.87 3.99
CA LEU A 441 10.52 35.06 2.60
C LEU A 441 11.48 35.97 1.83
N ARG A 442 11.95 37.03 2.49
CA ARG A 442 12.90 37.96 1.88
C ARG A 442 14.26 37.31 1.67
N ALA A 443 14.67 36.41 2.57
CA ALA A 443 15.87 35.60 2.39
C ALA A 443 15.70 34.61 1.22
N LEU A 444 14.57 33.88 1.18
CA LEU A 444 14.27 32.90 0.11
C LEU A 444 14.15 33.53 -1.29
N ARG A 445 13.90 34.84 -1.40
CA ARG A 445 13.94 35.56 -2.67
C ARG A 445 15.29 35.48 -3.39
N ARG A 446 16.38 35.22 -2.66
CA ARG A 446 17.75 35.05 -3.22
C ARG A 446 18.20 33.59 -3.22
N HIS A 447 17.26 32.65 -3.19
CA HIS A 447 17.56 31.23 -3.18
C HIS A 447 18.23 30.77 -4.48
N ALA A 448 19.13 29.78 -4.38
CA ALA A 448 19.89 29.26 -5.52
C ALA A 448 19.00 28.60 -6.60
N ALA A 449 17.92 27.93 -6.18
CA ALA A 449 16.93 27.36 -7.08
C ALA A 449 15.95 28.46 -7.57
N PRO A 450 15.87 28.74 -8.89
CA PRO A 450 14.94 29.71 -9.47
C PRO A 450 13.46 29.53 -9.09
N PRO A 451 12.87 28.30 -9.04
CA PRO A 451 11.45 28.15 -8.72
C PRO A 451 11.11 28.60 -7.29
N VAL A 452 12.00 28.35 -6.32
CA VAL A 452 11.82 28.78 -4.93
C VAL A 452 11.92 30.30 -4.83
N ALA A 453 12.91 30.90 -5.49
CA ALA A 453 13.09 32.35 -5.52
C ALA A 453 11.88 33.06 -6.17
N ALA A 454 11.36 32.51 -7.27
CA ALA A 454 10.17 33.01 -7.94
C ALA A 454 8.92 32.88 -7.07
N ALA A 455 8.72 31.74 -6.39
CA ALA A 455 7.60 31.54 -5.48
C ALA A 455 7.63 32.52 -4.30
N ALA A 456 8.80 32.72 -3.68
CA ALA A 456 8.97 33.70 -2.61
C ALA A 456 8.72 35.15 -3.10
N ALA A 457 9.22 35.50 -4.28
CA ALA A 457 8.97 36.82 -4.89
C ALA A 457 7.48 37.05 -5.20
N ALA A 458 6.80 36.04 -5.74
CA ALA A 458 5.37 36.10 -6.03
C ALA A 458 4.54 36.29 -4.76
N LEU A 459 4.88 35.57 -3.69
CA LEU A 459 4.18 35.63 -2.41
C LEU A 459 4.36 36.98 -1.71
N LEU A 460 5.56 37.58 -1.79
CA LEU A 460 5.81 38.95 -1.32
C LEU A 460 5.04 40.02 -2.13
N ALA A 461 4.83 39.80 -3.42
CA ALA A 461 4.10 40.74 -4.27
C ALA A 461 2.58 40.64 -4.07
N ALA A 462 2.02 39.43 -4.17
CA ALA A 462 0.62 39.15 -3.89
C ALA A 462 0.40 37.65 -3.65
N PRO A 463 -0.13 37.24 -2.47
CA PRO A 463 -0.46 35.83 -2.22
C PRO A 463 -1.63 35.40 -3.10
N ARG A 464 -1.39 34.41 -3.96
CA ARG A 464 -2.37 33.78 -4.85
C ARG A 464 -2.60 32.33 -4.44
N PRO A 465 -3.81 31.78 -4.61
CA PRO A 465 -4.05 30.38 -4.36
C PRO A 465 -3.20 29.54 -5.30
N ALA A 466 -2.56 28.52 -4.76
CA ALA A 466 -1.79 27.54 -5.50
C ALA A 466 -2.31 26.14 -5.16
N ASP A 467 -2.50 25.31 -6.18
CA ASP A 467 -2.66 23.89 -5.95
C ASP A 467 -1.34 23.37 -5.36
N LEU A 468 -1.43 22.63 -4.26
CA LEU A 468 -0.28 21.94 -3.67
C LEU A 468 0.14 20.82 -4.64
N ALA A 469 0.94 21.19 -5.63
CA ALA A 469 1.48 20.25 -6.58
C ALA A 469 2.45 19.33 -5.84
N PRO A 470 2.48 18.02 -6.16
CA PRO A 470 3.49 17.15 -5.60
C PRO A 470 4.87 17.72 -5.96
N PRO A 471 5.79 17.88 -4.99
CA PRO A 471 7.18 18.10 -5.34
C PRO A 471 7.66 16.85 -6.08
N ASP A 472 7.68 16.92 -7.40
CA ASP A 472 8.27 15.85 -8.18
C ASP A 472 9.77 15.92 -7.97
N GLN A 473 10.37 14.77 -7.69
CA GLN A 473 11.84 14.53 -7.70
C GLN A 473 12.47 14.84 -9.08
N ALA A 474 11.66 15.33 -10.00
CA ALA A 474 11.99 15.66 -11.36
C ALA A 474 12.52 17.09 -11.49
N LEU A 475 12.91 17.83 -10.44
CA LEU A 475 13.57 19.13 -10.67
C LEU A 475 14.79 18.96 -11.60
N PHE A 476 15.60 17.93 -11.35
CA PHE A 476 16.74 17.61 -12.20
C PHE A 476 16.32 17.06 -13.57
N ASP A 477 15.41 16.08 -13.59
CA ASP A 477 14.94 15.46 -14.84
C ASP A 477 14.18 16.46 -15.75
N ALA A 478 13.47 17.41 -15.16
CA ALA A 478 12.81 18.50 -15.86
C ALA A 478 13.85 19.46 -16.43
N GLU A 479 14.92 19.75 -15.69
CA GLU A 479 16.03 20.57 -16.21
C GLU A 479 16.71 19.89 -17.40
N LEU A 480 16.94 18.57 -17.34
CA LEU A 480 17.51 17.80 -18.47
C LEU A 480 16.64 17.84 -19.73
N LYS A 481 15.31 17.96 -19.57
CA LYS A 481 14.36 18.03 -20.70
C LYS A 481 14.30 19.43 -21.31
N LYS A 482 14.79 20.47 -20.63
CA LYS A 482 14.77 21.84 -21.18
C LYS A 482 15.75 21.94 -22.34
N ARG A 483 15.26 22.44 -23.47
CA ARG A 483 16.10 22.77 -24.63
C ARG A 483 16.56 24.22 -24.51
N PHE A 484 17.85 24.43 -24.31
CA PHE A 484 18.44 25.76 -24.30
C PHE A 484 18.67 26.24 -25.73
N LYS A 485 18.22 27.46 -26.04
CA LYS A 485 18.49 28.12 -27.33
C LYS A 485 19.87 28.76 -27.37
N THR A 486 20.41 29.12 -26.21
CA THR A 486 21.68 29.84 -26.05
C THR A 486 22.49 29.18 -24.94
N ILE A 487 23.76 28.90 -25.21
CA ILE A 487 24.72 28.43 -24.21
C ILE A 487 25.44 29.65 -23.68
N GLU A 488 25.18 30.02 -22.43
CA GLU A 488 25.85 31.13 -21.77
C GLU A 488 27.20 30.64 -21.22
N MET A 489 28.29 31.31 -21.58
CA MET A 489 29.64 30.99 -21.11
C MET A 489 30.17 32.11 -20.21
N ASN A 490 30.97 31.74 -19.22
CA ASN A 490 31.66 32.72 -18.38
C ASN A 490 32.82 33.36 -19.19
N PHE A 491 32.78 34.68 -19.35
CA PHE A 491 33.83 35.44 -20.05
C PHE A 491 35.12 35.57 -19.20
N ALA A 492 35.02 35.39 -17.88
CA ALA A 492 36.17 35.46 -16.99
C ALA A 492 36.99 34.16 -17.09
N ARG A 493 38.26 34.28 -17.52
CA ARG A 493 39.19 33.15 -17.60
C ARG A 493 39.68 32.79 -16.18
N PRO A 494 39.56 31.53 -15.73
CA PRO A 494 40.13 31.12 -14.45
C PRO A 494 41.67 31.08 -14.53
N GLN A 495 42.36 31.94 -13.77
CA GLN A 495 43.83 31.94 -13.60
C GLN A 495 44.31 30.92 -12.54
N GLY A 496 43.43 30.05 -12.01
CA GLY A 496 43.77 28.98 -11.06
C GLY A 496 42.57 28.07 -10.76
N MET A 497 42.78 26.99 -9.98
CA MET A 497 41.68 26.10 -9.54
C MET A 497 40.80 26.74 -8.43
N HIS A 498 41.27 27.83 -7.82
CA HIS A 498 40.49 28.62 -6.88
C HIS A 498 39.61 29.62 -7.64
N ALA A 499 38.37 29.79 -7.18
CA ALA A 499 37.46 30.78 -7.73
C ALA A 499 38.11 32.18 -7.62
N GLN A 500 37.99 32.99 -8.69
CA GLN A 500 38.80 34.20 -8.86
C GLN A 500 38.20 35.47 -8.28
N ASN A 501 36.91 35.42 -7.92
CA ASN A 501 36.13 36.56 -7.42
C ASN A 501 35.36 36.14 -6.17
N VAL A 502 36.10 35.79 -5.11
CA VAL A 502 35.55 35.18 -3.89
C VAL A 502 35.53 36.20 -2.75
N GLU A 503 35.77 37.49 -2.98
CA GLU A 503 35.80 38.50 -1.89
C GLU A 503 34.56 38.44 -0.99
N ARG A 504 33.37 38.20 -1.56
CA ARG A 504 32.12 38.02 -0.80
C ARG A 504 31.93 36.62 -0.20
N LEU A 505 32.57 35.60 -0.75
CA LEU A 505 32.48 34.22 -0.27
C LEU A 505 33.51 33.95 0.84
N LEU A 506 34.72 34.52 0.72
CA LEU A 506 35.78 34.55 1.74
C LEU A 506 35.35 35.30 3.01
N GLN A 507 34.35 36.19 2.91
CA GLN A 507 33.74 36.83 4.08
C GLN A 507 32.99 35.86 4.99
N TYR A 508 32.51 34.72 4.47
CA TYR A 508 31.68 33.78 5.22
C TYR A 508 32.25 32.36 5.26
N TRP A 509 33.20 32.02 4.40
CA TRP A 509 33.78 30.68 4.27
C TRP A 509 35.30 30.77 4.20
N GLU A 510 35.99 30.17 5.18
CA GLU A 510 37.43 29.92 5.10
C GLU A 510 37.67 28.75 4.14
N LEU A 511 37.79 29.06 2.86
CA LEU A 511 38.27 28.09 1.88
C LEU A 511 39.79 27.97 2.07
N MET A 512 40.21 27.07 2.96
CA MET A 512 41.62 26.69 3.11
C MET A 512 42.16 26.26 1.74
N ALA A 513 43.28 26.88 1.36
CA ALA A 513 43.99 26.62 0.11
C ALA A 513 44.55 25.20 0.05
#